data_AF-A0A1W9LAA0-F1
#
_entry.id   AF-A0A1W9LAA0-F1
#
_cell.length_a   1.000
_cell.length_b   1.000
_cell.length_c   1.000
_cell.angle_alpha   90.00
_cell.angle_beta   90.00
_cell.angle_gamma   90.00
#
_symmetry.space_group_name_H-M   'P 1'
#
loop_
_entity.id
_entity.type
_entity.pdbx_description
1 polymer ?
#
loop_
_entity_poly.entity_id
_entity_poly.type
_entity_poly.pdbx_seq_one_letter_code
_entity_poly.pdbx_strand_id
1 'polypeptide(L)'
;MARVLGLLALSLSFVAAAQAAPEKPVRVLMTTDHPKNSPHLVWVREQGPARIAYIQFGHDAKAYANPAYRTVVRQAILWAAKRDVASP
;
A
#
# COMPACT_ATOMS: atom_id res chain seq x y z
N MET A 1 20.32 8.51 -52.29
CA MET A 1 18.86 8.38 -52.21
C MET A 1 18.54 7.35 -51.11
N ALA A 2 18.10 7.83 -49.94
CA ALA A 2 16.77 7.55 -49.34
C ALA A 2 16.58 6.07 -48.94
N ARG A 3 16.79 5.71 -47.65
CA ARG A 3 15.76 5.54 -46.57
C ARG A 3 14.88 4.29 -46.75
N VAL A 4 14.41 3.72 -45.63
CA VAL A 4 13.49 2.56 -45.45
C VAL A 4 14.28 1.25 -45.24
N LEU A 5 14.36 0.57 -44.07
CA LEU A 5 13.46 0.36 -42.94
C LEU A 5 14.26 0.21 -41.62
N GLY A 6 14.21 1.22 -40.76
CA GLY A 6 14.46 1.05 -39.33
C GLY A 6 13.12 1.08 -38.61
N LEU A 7 12.49 -0.07 -38.37
CA LEU A 7 11.19 -0.13 -37.71
C LEU A 7 10.89 -1.50 -37.09
N LEU A 8 11.80 -2.03 -36.25
CA LEU A 8 11.54 -3.25 -35.46
C LEU A 8 12.15 -3.21 -34.04
N ALA A 9 12.37 -2.03 -33.47
CA ALA A 9 12.92 -1.88 -32.11
C ALA A 9 12.12 -0.94 -31.20
N LEU A 10 10.79 -0.86 -31.39
CA LEU A 10 9.90 -0.10 -30.51
C LEU A 10 8.65 -0.93 -30.16
N SER A 11 8.81 -2.01 -29.40
CA SER A 11 7.66 -2.67 -28.78
C SER A 11 7.91 -3.29 -27.40
N LEU A 12 9.06 -3.04 -26.76
CA LEU A 12 9.34 -3.64 -25.45
C LEU A 12 9.95 -2.71 -24.39
N SER A 13 9.85 -1.38 -24.53
CA SER A 13 10.41 -0.46 -23.52
C SER A 13 9.44 -0.01 -22.44
N PHE A 14 8.18 -0.49 -22.42
CA PHE A 14 7.20 -0.12 -21.38
C PHE A 14 6.99 -1.16 -20.27
N VAL A 15 7.78 -2.24 -20.24
CA VAL A 15 7.77 -3.22 -19.13
C VAL A 15 9.18 -3.43 -18.56
N ALA A 16 9.98 -2.35 -18.49
CA ALA A 16 11.27 -2.36 -17.79
C ALA A 16 11.27 -1.47 -16.52
N ALA A 17 10.12 -0.95 -16.10
CA ALA A 17 10.00 -0.07 -14.93
C ALA A 17 9.73 -0.80 -13.60
N ALA A 18 9.61 -2.12 -13.59
CA ALA A 18 9.25 -2.87 -12.40
C ALA A 18 10.15 -4.11 -12.20
N GLN A 19 11.47 -3.95 -12.30
CA GLN A 19 12.29 -4.78 -11.42
C GLN A 19 12.03 -4.24 -10.02
N ALA A 20 11.09 -4.86 -9.30
CA ALA A 20 10.74 -4.46 -7.94
C ALA A 20 12.04 -4.40 -7.13
N ALA A 21 12.35 -3.23 -6.57
CA ALA A 21 13.33 -3.14 -5.49
C ALA A 21 12.99 -4.23 -4.46
N PRO A 22 14.00 -4.87 -3.81
CA PRO A 22 13.75 -5.93 -2.85
C PRO A 22 12.65 -5.48 -1.87
N GLU A 23 11.65 -6.34 -1.68
CA GLU A 23 10.47 -5.97 -0.87
C GLU A 23 10.93 -5.59 0.54
N LYS A 24 10.56 -4.39 0.98
CA LYS A 24 10.84 -3.98 2.35
C LYS A 24 9.99 -4.83 3.31
N PRO A 25 10.52 -5.18 4.50
CA PRO A 25 9.75 -5.91 5.50
C PRO A 25 8.50 -5.13 5.91
N VAL A 26 7.41 -5.85 6.16
CA VAL A 26 6.20 -5.25 6.73
C VAL A 26 6.46 -4.83 8.18
N ARG A 27 5.94 -3.66 8.57
CA ARG A 27 5.93 -3.22 9.97
C ARG A 27 4.54 -3.47 10.54
N VAL A 28 4.43 -4.46 11.41
CA VAL A 28 3.18 -4.80 12.11
C VAL A 28 2.90 -3.75 13.19
N LEU A 29 1.66 -3.26 13.23
CA LEU A 29 1.20 -2.23 14.17
C LEU A 29 0.16 -2.76 15.17
N MET A 30 -0.56 -3.81 14.79
CA MET A 30 -1.58 -4.42 15.64
C MET A 30 -1.68 -5.90 15.38
N THR A 31 -1.76 -6.66 16.47
CA THR A 31 -1.88 -8.11 16.47
C THR A 31 -3.16 -8.55 17.19
N THR A 32 -3.46 -9.83 17.10
CA THR A 32 -4.53 -10.48 17.87
C THR A 32 -4.15 -11.91 18.17
N ASP A 33 -4.72 -12.45 19.24
CA ASP A 33 -4.71 -13.85 19.64
C ASP A 33 -5.99 -14.60 19.18
N HIS A 34 -6.92 -13.93 18.49
CA HIS A 34 -8.17 -14.54 18.08
C HIS A 34 -7.94 -15.63 17.02
N PRO A 35 -8.34 -16.88 17.26
CA PRO A 35 -7.92 -18.04 16.46
C PRO A 35 -8.45 -18.04 15.01
N LYS A 36 -9.47 -17.22 14.71
CA LYS A 36 -10.04 -17.09 13.36
C LYS A 36 -9.44 -15.95 12.54
N ASN A 37 -8.53 -15.17 13.12
CA ASN A 37 -7.96 -14.01 12.46
C ASN A 37 -6.49 -14.27 12.12
N SER A 38 -5.96 -13.56 11.13
CA SER A 38 -4.50 -13.45 11.00
C SER A 38 -3.93 -12.80 12.26
N PRO A 39 -2.79 -13.27 12.80
CA PRO A 39 -2.18 -12.66 13.98
C PRO A 39 -1.71 -11.22 13.75
N HIS A 40 -1.68 -10.73 12.51
CA HIS A 40 -1.27 -9.38 12.14
C HIS A 40 -2.44 -8.63 11.48
N LEU A 41 -3.17 -7.85 12.27
CA LEU A 41 -4.40 -7.18 11.83
C LEU A 41 -4.14 -5.90 11.05
N VAL A 42 -3.12 -5.14 11.46
CA VAL A 42 -2.72 -3.88 10.81
C VAL A 42 -1.22 -3.87 10.64
N TRP A 43 -0.78 -3.55 9.43
CA TRP A 43 0.63 -3.39 9.10
C TRP A 43 0.81 -2.35 8.00
N VAL A 44 2.04 -1.83 7.90
CA VAL A 44 2.42 -0.91 6.83
C VAL A 44 3.66 -1.40 6.09
N ARG A 45 3.78 -1.04 4.81
CA ARG A 45 4.95 -1.34 3.98
C ARG A 45 5.18 -0.22 2.97
N GLU A 46 6.44 0.07 2.68
CA GLU A 46 6.79 0.89 1.51
C GLU A 46 7.27 -0.03 0.38
N GLN A 47 6.70 0.15 -0.82
CA GLN A 47 7.02 -0.62 -2.02
C GLN A 47 7.33 0.34 -3.16
N GLY A 48 8.61 0.50 -3.50
CA GLY A 48 9.04 1.56 -4.41
C GLY A 48 8.57 2.95 -3.93
N PRO A 49 7.88 3.75 -4.76
CA PRO A 49 7.37 5.07 -4.34
C PRO A 49 6.09 4.99 -3.49
N ALA A 50 5.43 3.82 -3.43
CA ALA A 50 4.14 3.63 -2.81
C ALA A 50 4.25 3.30 -1.30
N ARG A 51 3.21 3.71 -0.56
CA ARG A 51 2.99 3.39 0.85
C ARG A 51 1.69 2.59 0.98
N ILE A 52 1.78 1.40 1.54
CA ILE A 52 0.65 0.47 1.74
C ILE A 52 0.34 0.41 3.22
N ALA A 53 -0.88 0.76 3.62
CA ALA A 53 -1.42 0.51 4.94
C ALA A 53 -2.54 -0.52 4.80
N TYR A 54 -2.42 -1.64 5.50
CA TYR A 54 -3.40 -2.71 5.51
C TYR A 54 -4.15 -2.72 6.84
N ILE A 55 -5.48 -2.87 6.78
CA ILE A 55 -6.37 -2.98 7.93
C ILE A 55 -7.35 -4.13 7.67
N GLN A 56 -7.30 -5.19 8.48
CA GLN A 56 -8.10 -6.39 8.25
C GLN A 56 -9.60 -6.21 8.52
N PHE A 57 -9.97 -5.40 9.50
CA PHE A 57 -11.34 -5.27 9.99
C PHE A 57 -12.00 -3.97 9.51
N GLY A 58 -13.33 -3.94 9.58
CA GLY A 58 -14.16 -2.88 8.98
C GLY A 58 -15.38 -3.39 8.21
N HIS A 59 -15.92 -4.54 8.59
CA HIS A 59 -16.92 -5.28 7.80
C HIS A 59 -18.34 -4.72 7.90
N ASP A 60 -18.62 -3.87 8.91
CA ASP A 60 -19.98 -3.40 9.18
C ASP A 60 -20.03 -1.96 9.74
N ALA A 61 -21.26 -1.45 9.88
CA ALA A 61 -21.52 -0.12 10.42
C ALA A 61 -21.06 0.05 11.88
N LYS A 62 -21.01 -1.04 12.67
CA LYS A 62 -20.55 -0.98 14.07
C LYS A 62 -19.06 -0.69 14.13
N ALA A 63 -18.26 -1.28 13.24
CA ALA A 63 -16.85 -0.96 13.11
C ALA A 63 -16.65 0.53 12.74
N TYR A 64 -17.39 1.05 11.75
CA TYR A 64 -17.30 2.45 11.36
C TYR A 64 -17.84 3.44 12.41
N ALA A 65 -18.79 3.02 13.24
CA ALA A 65 -19.27 3.83 14.37
C ALA A 65 -18.23 3.97 15.49
N ASN A 66 -17.28 3.03 15.60
CA ASN A 66 -16.26 3.06 16.64
C ASN A 66 -15.26 4.21 16.40
N PRO A 67 -15.13 5.18 17.34
CA PRO A 67 -14.19 6.29 17.19
C PRO A 67 -12.74 5.83 17.06
N ALA A 68 -12.32 4.78 17.76
CA ALA A 68 -10.96 4.25 17.67
C ALA A 68 -10.65 3.73 16.26
N TYR A 69 -11.60 3.03 15.63
CA TYR A 69 -11.42 2.54 14.26
C TYR A 69 -11.28 3.70 13.26
N ARG A 70 -12.13 4.72 13.37
CA ARG A 70 -12.04 5.92 12.51
C ARG A 70 -10.69 6.62 12.67
N THR A 71 -10.14 6.68 13.88
CA THR A 71 -8.79 7.21 14.13
C THR A 71 -7.72 6.42 13.39
N VAL A 72 -7.76 5.08 13.45
CA VAL A 72 -6.80 4.22 12.74
C VAL A 72 -6.90 4.43 11.23
N VAL A 73 -8.12 4.49 10.67
CA VAL A 73 -8.34 4.73 9.23
C VAL A 73 -7.80 6.12 8.82
N ARG A 74 -8.10 7.18 9.59
CA ARG A 74 -7.58 8.53 9.33
C ARG A 74 -6.05 8.56 9.35
N GLN A 75 -5.42 7.94 10.34
CA GLN A 75 -3.97 7.88 10.45
C GLN A 75 -3.33 7.09 9.30
N ALA A 76 -3.94 5.98 8.88
CA ALA A 76 -3.50 5.19 7.74
C ALA A 76 -3.54 6.01 6.44
N ILE A 77 -4.62 6.77 6.21
CA ILE A 77 -4.76 7.67 5.05
C ILE A 77 -3.66 8.73 5.05
N LEU A 78 -3.46 9.43 6.17
CA LEU A 78 -2.43 10.48 6.28
C LEU A 78 -1.03 9.91 6.07
N TRP A 79 -0.72 8.77 6.69
CA TRP A 79 0.57 8.09 6.53
C TRP A 79 0.85 7.69 5.07
N ALA A 80 -0.15 7.11 4.40
CA ALA A 80 -0.07 6.71 2.99
C ALA A 80 0.13 7.93 2.07
N ALA A 81 -0.52 9.05 2.39
CA ALA A 81 -0.38 10.33 1.69
C ALA A 81 0.93 11.09 2.04
N LYS A 82 1.80 10.52 2.88
CA LYS A 82 3.03 11.19 3.38
C LYS A 82 2.74 12.50 4.12
N ARG A 83 1.63 12.56 4.85
CA ARG A 83 1.20 13.69 5.68
C ARG A 83 1.41 13.35 7.15
N ASP A 84 1.63 14.38 7.97
CA ASP A 84 1.67 14.22 9.43
C ASP A 84 0.27 13.87 9.96
N VAL A 85 0.20 13.08 11.04
CA VAL A 85 -1.05 12.76 11.75
C VAL A 85 -1.72 14.02 12.32
N ALA A 86 -0.92 15.05 12.63
CA ALA A 86 -1.39 16.38 13.04
C ALA A 86 -1.93 17.23 11.87
N SER A 87 -1.77 16.79 10.62
CA SER A 87 -2.38 17.48 9.48
C SER A 87 -3.90 17.47 9.64
N PRO A 88 -4.60 18.60 9.39
CA PRO A 88 -6.06 18.67 9.49
C PRO A 88 -6.76 17.65 8.58
#